data_AF-L1LAZ5-F1
#
_entry.id   AF-L1LAZ5-F1
#
_cell.length_a   1.000
_cell.length_b   1.000
_cell.length_c   1.000
_cell.angle_alpha   90.00
_cell.angle_beta   90.00
_cell.angle_gamma   90.00
#
_symmetry.space_group_name_H-M   'P 1'
#
loop_
_entity.id
_entity.type
_entity.pdbx_description
1 polymer ?
#
loop_
_entity_poly.entity_id
_entity_poly.type
_entity_poly.pdbx_seq_one_letter_code
_entity_poly.pdbx_strand_id
1 'polypeptide(L)'
;MNAREVVIDFGKYPASNEVKPGHRNTYYYDDNEHGGERVYITFDMHPSECPGYKKLTYKPQRFGTKIVGISYGAGPLGEFQNSLEFCETVAVYYWSGDMTYRTPLIVQLTSGYSSVYFVASEGGEADWTILFSSQISVNLLIWLDSENCRWNGAHIIDISKIYEESYNCYSCHRQVLGVTTLSGQKGYRKVVHRLTGGCVGRIKNGAKHVTDIMVSEGTPTVEVYWYPSRLGLPVVVYLPVPLTEYYEEETSESSIWYRKLPGNRWTRMENYSPAINEPESFVQLLKKIYEETTPSHLRFYYEDTGNKPVKTAPSREIIIGIALLNLVGLTFICFLFRKFSPQIRRFILKGYTLL
;
A
#
# COMPACT_ATOMS: atom_id res chain seq x y z
N MET A 1 -46.56 -0.22 1.79
CA MET A 1 -45.64 0.95 1.79
C MET A 1 -44.63 0.68 0.69
N ASN A 2 -44.46 1.59 -0.27
CA ASN A 2 -43.44 1.42 -1.30
C ASN A 2 -42.06 1.44 -0.64
N ALA A 3 -41.18 0.52 -1.04
CA ALA A 3 -39.79 0.56 -0.61
C ALA A 3 -39.18 1.90 -1.05
N ARG A 4 -38.37 2.51 -0.19
CA ARG A 4 -37.60 3.69 -0.56
C ARG A 4 -36.45 3.27 -1.44
N GLU A 5 -36.10 4.13 -2.37
CA GLU A 5 -35.04 3.91 -3.34
C GLU A 5 -34.00 5.00 -3.21
N VAL A 6 -32.77 4.71 -3.59
CA VAL A 6 -31.67 5.68 -3.58
C VAL A 6 -30.63 5.32 -4.64
N VAL A 7 -30.00 6.36 -5.20
CA VAL A 7 -28.84 6.23 -6.09
C VAL A 7 -27.58 6.67 -5.34
N ILE A 8 -26.56 5.81 -5.39
CA ILE A 8 -25.25 6.12 -4.83
C ILE A 8 -24.41 6.86 -5.87
N ASP A 9 -24.03 8.11 -5.59
CA ASP A 9 -23.20 8.91 -6.50
C ASP A 9 -21.77 9.00 -5.97
N PHE A 10 -20.82 8.43 -6.71
CA PHE A 10 -19.40 8.46 -6.37
C PHE A 10 -18.78 9.86 -6.44
N GLY A 11 -19.43 10.79 -7.15
CA GLY A 11 -19.07 12.21 -7.16
C GLY A 11 -19.37 12.92 -5.84
N LYS A 12 -20.12 12.28 -4.92
CA LYS A 12 -20.39 12.79 -3.57
C LYS A 12 -19.32 12.27 -2.59
N TYR A 13 -18.19 12.96 -2.53
CA TYR A 13 -17.09 12.67 -1.59
C TYR A 13 -16.90 13.82 -0.57
N PRO A 14 -16.11 13.63 0.51
CA PRO A 14 -15.96 14.60 1.61
C PRO A 14 -15.63 16.06 1.28
N ALA A 15 -15.06 16.33 0.10
CA ALA A 15 -14.69 17.68 -0.35
C ALA A 15 -15.59 18.21 -1.49
N SER A 16 -16.67 17.48 -1.82
CA SER A 16 -17.66 17.94 -2.80
C SER A 16 -18.67 18.90 -2.13
N ASN A 17 -19.17 19.89 -2.88
CA ASN A 17 -20.01 20.99 -2.35
C ASN A 17 -21.34 20.53 -1.72
N GLU A 18 -21.84 19.36 -2.12
CA GLU A 18 -23.14 18.84 -1.67
C GLU A 18 -23.04 17.90 -0.47
N VAL A 19 -21.82 17.48 -0.12
CA VAL A 19 -21.58 16.57 1.00
C VAL A 19 -21.37 17.37 2.27
N LYS A 20 -22.19 17.07 3.27
CA LYS A 20 -22.17 17.72 4.58
C LYS A 20 -21.31 16.91 5.55
N PRO A 21 -20.51 17.56 6.41
CA PRO A 21 -19.75 16.87 7.43
C PRO A 21 -20.68 16.24 8.48
N GLY A 22 -20.33 15.04 8.92
CA GLY A 22 -20.96 14.33 10.03
C GLY A 22 -20.06 14.33 11.27
N HIS A 23 -20.16 13.28 12.09
CA HIS A 23 -19.32 13.10 13.27
C HIS A 23 -18.07 12.28 12.93
N ARG A 24 -16.88 12.73 13.37
CA ARG A 24 -15.58 12.10 13.06
C ARG A 24 -15.34 12.01 11.55
N ASN A 25 -15.12 10.80 11.03
CA ASN A 25 -14.82 10.49 9.63
C ASN A 25 -16.09 10.18 8.82
N THR A 26 -17.25 10.67 9.24
CA THR A 26 -18.52 10.45 8.56
C THR A 26 -18.99 11.73 7.88
N TYR A 27 -19.70 11.55 6.77
CA TYR A 27 -20.29 12.60 5.96
C TYR A 27 -21.66 12.13 5.47
N TYR A 28 -22.44 13.01 4.85
CA TYR A 28 -23.69 12.61 4.22
C TYR A 28 -24.13 13.57 3.12
N TYR A 29 -24.99 13.08 2.24
CA TYR A 29 -25.78 13.90 1.31
C TYR A 29 -27.23 13.38 1.29
N ASP A 30 -28.14 14.18 0.77
CA ASP A 30 -29.56 13.82 0.63
C ASP A 30 -29.83 13.61 -0.88
N ASP A 31 -30.29 12.42 -1.28
CA ASP A 31 -30.64 12.08 -2.67
C ASP A 31 -32.02 12.67 -3.01
N ASN A 32 -32.01 13.93 -3.46
CA ASN A 32 -33.23 14.68 -3.76
C ASN A 32 -34.01 14.10 -4.94
N GLU A 33 -33.37 13.34 -5.83
CA GLU A 33 -34.01 12.74 -7.00
C GLU A 33 -34.89 11.54 -6.61
N HIS A 34 -34.53 10.85 -5.51
CA HIS A 34 -35.24 9.65 -5.04
C HIS A 34 -35.93 9.87 -3.67
N GLY A 35 -36.56 11.03 -3.50
CA GLY A 35 -37.42 11.31 -2.35
C GLY A 35 -36.67 11.80 -1.10
N GLY A 36 -35.45 12.32 -1.27
CA GLY A 36 -34.65 12.94 -0.21
C GLY A 36 -34.11 11.93 0.80
N GLU A 37 -33.85 10.69 0.37
CA GLU A 37 -33.22 9.70 1.23
C GLU A 37 -31.77 10.11 1.53
N ARG A 38 -31.40 10.09 2.80
CA ARG A 38 -30.03 10.43 3.21
C ARG A 38 -29.09 9.25 2.99
N VAL A 39 -27.94 9.53 2.39
CA VAL A 39 -26.83 8.58 2.25
C VAL A 39 -25.70 9.00 3.18
N TYR A 40 -25.29 8.12 4.08
CA TYR A 40 -24.11 8.29 4.90
C TYR A 40 -22.87 7.80 4.17
N ILE A 41 -21.77 8.52 4.32
CA ILE A 41 -20.45 8.18 3.80
C ILE A 41 -19.51 8.03 4.98
N THR A 42 -18.87 6.86 5.11
CA THR A 42 -17.76 6.65 6.04
C THR A 42 -16.46 6.72 5.26
N PHE A 43 -15.57 7.62 5.67
CA PHE A 43 -14.25 7.78 5.07
C PHE A 43 -13.19 7.07 5.91
N ASP A 44 -12.47 6.13 5.30
CA ASP A 44 -11.34 5.46 5.93
C ASP A 44 -10.06 5.80 5.17
N MET A 45 -9.16 6.51 5.85
CA MET A 45 -7.86 6.91 5.33
C MET A 45 -6.83 5.86 5.73
N HIS A 46 -6.24 5.18 4.75
CA HIS A 46 -5.35 4.03 4.95
C HIS A 46 -6.02 2.87 5.71
N PRO A 47 -7.04 2.22 5.11
CA PRO A 47 -7.59 1.00 5.67
C PRO A 47 -6.48 0.00 5.98
N SER A 48 -6.54 -0.65 7.13
CA SER A 48 -5.45 -1.50 7.63
C SER A 48 -5.09 -2.66 6.69
N GLU A 49 -6.07 -3.15 5.93
CA GLU A 49 -5.93 -4.16 4.89
C GLU A 49 -5.30 -3.62 3.60
N CYS A 50 -5.34 -2.31 3.37
CA CYS A 50 -4.99 -1.64 2.12
C CYS A 50 -4.26 -0.31 2.36
N PRO A 51 -3.06 -0.33 2.96
CA PRO A 51 -2.29 0.88 3.21
C PRO A 51 -1.90 1.59 1.91
N GLY A 52 -1.89 2.93 1.92
CA GLY A 52 -1.68 3.76 0.72
C GLY A 52 -2.93 3.97 -0.13
N TYR A 53 -4.09 3.52 0.34
CA TYR A 53 -5.38 3.74 -0.29
C TYR A 53 -6.34 4.43 0.68
N LYS A 54 -7.47 4.88 0.15
CA LYS A 54 -8.60 5.41 0.92
C LYS A 54 -9.89 4.73 0.48
N LYS A 55 -10.82 4.56 1.41
CA LYS A 55 -12.09 3.88 1.19
C LYS A 55 -13.25 4.80 1.56
N LEU A 56 -14.19 4.98 0.64
CA LEU A 56 -15.48 5.63 0.91
C LEU A 56 -16.56 4.56 0.96
N THR A 57 -17.28 4.45 2.07
CA THR A 57 -18.40 3.51 2.21
C THR A 57 -19.72 4.27 2.30
N TYR A 58 -20.59 4.05 1.33
CA TYR A 58 -21.91 4.63 1.18
C TYR A 58 -22.97 3.70 1.75
N LYS A 59 -23.86 4.24 2.59
CA LYS A 59 -24.93 3.51 3.24
C LYS A 59 -26.19 4.36 3.36
N PRO A 60 -27.36 3.90 2.86
CA PRO A 60 -28.62 4.59 3.08
C PRO A 60 -28.94 4.72 4.58
N GLN A 61 -29.56 5.84 4.98
CA GLN A 61 -29.89 6.10 6.38
C GLN A 61 -30.91 5.11 6.92
N ARG A 62 -31.97 4.83 6.15
CA ARG A 62 -33.05 3.97 6.62
C ARG A 62 -32.79 2.51 6.27
N PHE A 63 -33.07 1.65 7.23
CA PHE A 63 -33.05 0.21 7.02
C PHE A 63 -34.11 -0.19 5.98
N GLY A 64 -33.72 -1.04 5.03
CA GLY A 64 -34.59 -1.50 3.95
C GLY A 64 -34.74 -0.54 2.77
N THR A 65 -34.06 0.61 2.76
CA THR A 65 -33.93 1.41 1.54
C THR A 65 -33.14 0.61 0.50
N LYS A 66 -33.71 0.47 -0.69
CA LYS A 66 -33.10 -0.23 -1.82
C LYS A 66 -32.14 0.70 -2.57
N ILE A 67 -30.90 0.27 -2.76
CA ILE A 67 -30.00 0.94 -3.71
C ILE A 67 -30.42 0.51 -5.12
N VAL A 68 -30.88 1.45 -5.95
CA VAL A 68 -31.43 1.15 -7.28
C VAL A 68 -30.48 1.51 -8.43
N GLY A 69 -29.43 2.27 -8.13
CA GLY A 69 -28.42 2.65 -9.10
C GLY A 69 -27.15 3.14 -8.43
N ILE A 70 -26.10 3.21 -9.25
CA ILE A 70 -24.84 3.85 -8.92
C ILE A 70 -24.56 4.85 -10.05
N SER A 71 -24.07 6.04 -9.72
CA SER A 71 -23.66 7.06 -10.68
C SER A 71 -22.26 7.58 -10.35
N TYR A 72 -21.64 8.22 -11.34
CA TYR A 72 -20.44 9.02 -11.13
C TYR A 72 -20.61 10.38 -11.80
N GLY A 73 -20.81 11.42 -10.99
CA GLY A 73 -21.18 12.73 -11.49
C GLY A 73 -22.57 12.72 -12.12
N ALA A 74 -22.71 13.17 -13.37
CA ALA A 74 -24.01 13.26 -14.04
C ALA A 74 -24.46 11.96 -14.75
N GLY A 75 -23.61 10.93 -14.80
CA GLY A 75 -23.86 9.71 -15.57
C GLY A 75 -24.20 8.50 -14.70
N PRO A 76 -25.27 7.73 -15.03
CA PRO A 76 -25.52 6.43 -14.38
C PRO A 76 -24.49 5.39 -14.85
N LEU A 77 -24.14 4.46 -13.96
CA LEU A 77 -23.29 3.30 -14.24
C LEU A 77 -24.17 2.04 -14.24
N GLY A 78 -24.50 1.54 -15.44
CA GLY A 78 -25.49 0.47 -15.64
C GLY A 78 -25.01 -0.93 -15.26
N GLU A 79 -23.69 -1.12 -15.14
CA GLU A 79 -23.01 -2.41 -15.00
C GLU A 79 -23.29 -3.06 -13.64
N PHE A 80 -23.67 -2.26 -12.65
CA PHE A 80 -23.95 -2.73 -11.30
C PHE A 80 -25.34 -3.34 -11.13
N GLN A 81 -26.27 -3.10 -12.07
CA GLN A 81 -27.70 -3.34 -11.87
C GLN A 81 -28.04 -4.75 -11.37
N ASN A 82 -27.35 -5.75 -11.90
CA ASN A 82 -27.59 -7.16 -11.55
C ASN A 82 -27.11 -7.54 -10.13
N SER A 83 -26.33 -6.67 -9.48
CA SER A 83 -25.78 -6.89 -8.13
C SER A 83 -26.40 -5.99 -7.06
N LEU A 84 -27.35 -5.13 -7.42
CA LEU A 84 -27.96 -4.15 -6.51
C LEU A 84 -29.19 -4.67 -5.76
N GLU A 85 -29.81 -5.78 -6.18
CA GLU A 85 -31.09 -6.26 -5.63
C GLU A 85 -31.10 -6.37 -4.09
N PHE A 86 -29.97 -6.80 -3.51
CA PHE A 86 -29.79 -6.98 -2.06
C PHE A 86 -28.63 -6.15 -1.50
N CYS A 87 -28.14 -5.17 -2.26
CA CYS A 87 -26.99 -4.38 -1.86
C CYS A 87 -27.37 -3.45 -0.69
N GLU A 88 -26.63 -3.57 0.40
CA GLU A 88 -26.82 -2.79 1.62
C GLU A 88 -25.83 -1.62 1.71
N THR A 89 -24.60 -1.84 1.24
CA THR A 89 -23.55 -0.82 1.21
C THR A 89 -22.72 -0.92 -0.07
N VAL A 90 -22.27 0.24 -0.51
CA VAL A 90 -21.32 0.37 -1.62
C VAL A 90 -20.05 0.96 -1.05
N ALA A 91 -18.90 0.36 -1.34
CA ALA A 91 -17.61 0.95 -1.00
C ALA A 91 -16.77 1.17 -2.25
N VAL A 92 -16.04 2.28 -2.28
CA VAL A 92 -15.16 2.65 -3.40
C VAL A 92 -13.76 2.90 -2.86
N TYR A 93 -12.80 2.26 -3.48
CA TYR A 93 -11.39 2.38 -3.15
C TYR A 93 -10.70 3.32 -4.13
N TYR A 94 -9.93 4.26 -3.59
CA TYR A 94 -9.14 5.22 -4.34
C TYR A 94 -7.69 5.17 -3.85
N TRP A 95 -6.77 5.62 -4.69
CA TRP A 95 -5.40 5.87 -4.26
C TRP A 95 -5.35 7.05 -3.28
N SER A 96 -4.50 6.98 -2.26
CA SER A 96 -4.33 8.11 -1.33
C SER A 96 -3.67 9.32 -1.97
N GLY A 97 -2.92 9.12 -3.06
CA GLY A 97 -2.31 10.22 -3.83
C GLY A 97 -3.34 11.03 -4.62
N ASP A 98 -4.41 10.40 -5.13
CA ASP A 98 -5.48 11.09 -5.84
C ASP A 98 -6.29 11.93 -4.85
N MET A 99 -5.96 13.20 -4.68
CA MET A 99 -6.63 14.08 -3.71
C MET A 99 -8.06 14.43 -4.13
N THR A 100 -8.38 14.26 -5.41
CA THR A 100 -9.64 14.69 -6.03
C THR A 100 -10.67 13.59 -6.23
N TYR A 101 -10.34 12.34 -5.89
CA TYR A 101 -11.24 11.19 -6.06
C TYR A 101 -11.68 11.00 -7.52
N ARG A 102 -10.77 11.29 -8.46
CA ARG A 102 -11.01 11.19 -9.91
C ARG A 102 -11.00 9.75 -10.41
N THR A 103 -10.20 8.89 -9.77
CA THR A 103 -9.95 7.55 -10.31
C THR A 103 -10.39 6.49 -9.30
N PRO A 104 -11.67 6.09 -9.29
CA PRO A 104 -12.10 4.93 -8.52
C PRO A 104 -11.42 3.67 -9.05
N LEU A 105 -10.77 2.91 -8.17
CA LEU A 105 -9.97 1.74 -8.56
C LEU A 105 -10.79 0.45 -8.48
N ILE A 106 -11.50 0.28 -7.36
CA ILE A 106 -12.32 -0.91 -7.08
C ILE A 106 -13.60 -0.47 -6.41
N VAL A 107 -14.72 -1.05 -6.85
CA VAL A 107 -16.02 -0.93 -6.19
C VAL A 107 -16.38 -2.25 -5.52
N GLN A 108 -16.76 -2.20 -4.26
CA GLN A 108 -17.23 -3.33 -3.46
C GLN A 108 -18.72 -3.14 -3.14
N LEU A 109 -19.57 -4.04 -3.62
CA LEU A 109 -20.98 -4.12 -3.23
C LEU A 109 -21.14 -5.17 -2.14
N THR A 110 -21.75 -4.81 -1.03
CA THR A 110 -21.97 -5.74 0.10
C THR A 110 -23.44 -6.02 0.31
N SER A 111 -23.77 -7.30 0.44
CA SER A 111 -25.11 -7.83 0.70
C SER A 111 -25.01 -8.87 1.81
N GLY A 112 -25.37 -8.49 3.04
CA GLY A 112 -25.19 -9.34 4.22
C GLY A 112 -23.72 -9.76 4.43
N TYR A 113 -23.45 -11.06 4.35
CA TYR A 113 -22.10 -11.64 4.53
C TYR A 113 -21.33 -11.82 3.21
N SER A 114 -21.88 -11.37 2.09
CA SER A 114 -21.28 -11.51 0.77
C SER A 114 -20.85 -10.16 0.21
N SER A 115 -19.75 -10.15 -0.53
CA SER A 115 -19.35 -9.00 -1.31
C SER A 115 -19.06 -9.39 -2.75
N VAL A 116 -19.38 -8.50 -3.69
CA VAL A 116 -18.97 -8.56 -5.09
C VAL A 116 -18.07 -7.38 -5.36
N TYR A 117 -17.04 -7.59 -6.18
CA TYR A 117 -16.05 -6.57 -6.50
C TYR A 117 -16.05 -6.31 -8.01
N PHE A 118 -15.89 -5.04 -8.36
CA PHE A 118 -15.84 -4.55 -9.73
C PHE A 118 -14.57 -3.73 -9.94
N VAL A 119 -14.00 -3.85 -11.14
CA VAL A 119 -12.88 -3.02 -11.62
C VAL A 119 -13.26 -2.38 -12.96
N ALA A 120 -12.62 -1.28 -13.28
CA ALA A 120 -12.76 -0.66 -14.60
C ALA A 120 -12.21 -1.59 -15.70
N SER A 121 -12.91 -1.64 -16.83
CA SER A 121 -12.60 -2.50 -17.97
C SER A 121 -11.55 -1.85 -18.88
N GLU A 122 -10.98 -2.61 -19.82
CA GLU A 122 -9.96 -2.09 -20.77
C GLU A 122 -10.41 -0.92 -21.64
N GLY A 123 -11.72 -0.71 -21.80
CA GLY A 123 -12.30 0.40 -22.56
C GLY A 123 -12.29 1.78 -21.88
N GLY A 124 -12.02 1.86 -20.57
CA GLY A 124 -11.96 3.13 -19.82
C GLY A 124 -13.00 3.27 -18.71
N GLU A 125 -13.22 4.51 -18.27
CA GLU A 125 -13.83 4.90 -16.98
C GLU A 125 -15.32 4.52 -16.80
N ALA A 126 -16.02 4.17 -17.89
CA ALA A 126 -17.46 3.89 -17.85
C ALA A 126 -17.81 2.39 -17.76
N ASP A 127 -16.90 1.49 -18.17
CA ASP A 127 -17.22 0.07 -18.24
C ASP A 127 -16.67 -0.66 -17.01
N TRP A 128 -17.54 -1.24 -16.19
CA TRP A 128 -17.15 -2.02 -15.01
C TRP A 128 -17.32 -3.52 -15.23
N THR A 129 -16.27 -4.29 -14.94
CA THR A 129 -16.30 -5.76 -15.03
C THR A 129 -16.32 -6.38 -13.64
N ILE A 130 -17.21 -7.36 -13.45
CA ILE A 130 -17.27 -8.19 -12.24
C ILE A 130 -16.03 -9.09 -12.20
N LEU A 131 -15.36 -9.12 -11.06
CA LEU A 131 -14.29 -10.07 -10.78
C LEU A 131 -14.72 -11.12 -9.77
N PHE A 132 -14.10 -12.30 -9.81
CA PHE A 132 -14.38 -13.39 -8.88
C PHE A 132 -14.10 -12.95 -7.43
N SER A 133 -15.16 -12.75 -6.66
CA SER A 133 -15.12 -12.09 -5.35
C SER A 133 -14.21 -12.76 -4.32
N SER A 134 -14.06 -14.08 -4.39
CA SER A 134 -13.20 -14.86 -3.48
C SER A 134 -11.71 -14.62 -3.68
N GLN A 135 -11.27 -14.24 -4.89
CA GLN A 135 -9.86 -13.98 -5.18
C GLN A 135 -9.43 -12.59 -4.74
N ILE A 136 -10.34 -11.60 -4.88
CA ILE A 136 -10.06 -10.22 -4.53
C ILE A 136 -10.05 -10.03 -3.02
N SER A 137 -11.02 -10.58 -2.29
CA SER A 137 -11.07 -10.36 -0.84
C SER A 137 -9.79 -10.80 -0.11
N VAL A 138 -9.14 -11.86 -0.60
CA VAL A 138 -7.85 -12.35 -0.06
C VAL A 138 -6.66 -11.50 -0.50
N ASN A 139 -6.73 -10.89 -1.68
CA ASN A 139 -5.60 -10.19 -2.32
C ASN A 139 -5.93 -8.74 -2.69
N LEU A 140 -6.79 -8.07 -1.93
CA LEU A 140 -7.37 -6.80 -2.33
C LEU A 140 -6.30 -5.75 -2.60
N LEU A 141 -5.25 -5.71 -1.77
CA LEU A 141 -4.11 -4.80 -1.96
C LEU A 141 -3.37 -5.04 -3.29
N ILE A 142 -3.19 -6.29 -3.71
CA ILE A 142 -2.52 -6.62 -4.98
C ILE A 142 -3.35 -6.11 -6.15
N TRP A 143 -4.67 -6.28 -6.09
CA TRP A 143 -5.59 -5.76 -7.09
C TRP A 143 -5.59 -4.23 -7.11
N LEU A 144 -5.66 -3.58 -5.95
CA LEU A 144 -5.55 -2.12 -5.87
C LEU A 144 -4.23 -1.62 -6.46
N ASP A 145 -3.11 -2.27 -6.17
CA ASP A 145 -1.82 -1.89 -6.74
C ASP A 145 -1.76 -2.09 -8.26
N SER A 146 -2.47 -3.10 -8.79
CA SER A 146 -2.55 -3.35 -10.23
C SER A 146 -3.39 -2.27 -10.93
N GLU A 147 -4.60 -2.02 -10.42
CA GLU A 147 -5.49 -0.99 -10.96
C GLU A 147 -4.88 0.41 -10.81
N ASN A 148 -4.19 0.70 -9.71
CA ASN A 148 -3.53 1.99 -9.52
C ASN A 148 -2.35 2.20 -10.48
N CYS A 149 -1.56 1.14 -10.74
CA CYS A 149 -0.51 1.18 -11.75
C CYS A 149 -1.09 1.43 -13.15
N ARG A 150 -2.25 0.84 -13.44
CA ARG A 150 -2.91 0.89 -14.73
C ARG A 150 -3.53 2.26 -15.01
N TRP A 151 -4.32 2.77 -14.07
CA TRP A 151 -5.11 3.98 -14.27
C TRP A 151 -4.37 5.26 -13.89
N ASN A 152 -3.59 5.25 -12.81
CA ASN A 152 -2.86 6.44 -12.34
C ASN A 152 -1.37 6.42 -12.69
N GLY A 153 -0.87 5.35 -13.33
CA GLY A 153 0.58 5.18 -13.52
C GLY A 153 1.36 5.12 -12.20
N ALA A 154 0.68 4.76 -11.11
CA ALA A 154 1.20 4.85 -9.75
C ALA A 154 1.87 3.53 -9.34
N HIS A 155 3.20 3.50 -9.44
CA HIS A 155 4.02 2.30 -9.32
C HIS A 155 4.47 1.99 -7.89
N ILE A 156 4.54 0.71 -7.55
CA ILE A 156 5.05 0.27 -6.25
C ILE A 156 6.58 0.15 -6.30
N ILE A 157 7.26 0.92 -5.44
CA ILE A 157 8.72 0.95 -5.32
C ILE A 157 9.15 0.02 -4.18
N ASP A 158 10.11 -0.87 -4.48
CA ASP A 158 10.77 -1.70 -3.48
C ASP A 158 12.09 -1.07 -3.06
N ILE A 159 12.09 -0.43 -1.89
CA ILE A 159 13.28 0.25 -1.37
C ILE A 159 14.36 -0.73 -0.90
N SER A 160 14.09 -2.04 -0.81
CA SER A 160 15.13 -3.04 -0.48
C SER A 160 16.07 -3.36 -1.66
N LYS A 161 15.78 -2.82 -2.85
CA LYS A 161 16.56 -3.07 -4.07
C LYS A 161 17.75 -2.11 -4.14
N ILE A 162 18.92 -2.62 -3.73
CA ILE A 162 20.14 -1.79 -3.53
C ILE A 162 21.27 -2.02 -4.52
N TYR A 163 21.15 -3.02 -5.40
CA TYR A 163 22.19 -3.43 -6.37
C TYR A 163 21.64 -3.63 -7.79
N GLU A 164 20.32 -3.51 -7.97
CA GLU A 164 19.68 -3.72 -9.27
C GLU A 164 19.65 -2.38 -10.01
N GLU A 165 20.38 -2.29 -11.14
CA GLU A 165 20.35 -1.12 -12.04
C GLU A 165 18.92 -0.82 -12.51
N SER A 166 18.11 -1.87 -12.64
CA SER A 166 16.67 -1.77 -12.83
C SER A 166 15.95 -3.01 -12.32
N TYR A 167 14.68 -2.86 -11.98
CA TYR A 167 13.78 -3.95 -11.64
C TYR A 167 12.37 -3.61 -12.09
N ASN A 168 11.49 -4.61 -12.18
CA ASN A 168 10.12 -4.37 -12.61
C ASN A 168 9.21 -4.11 -11.42
N CYS A 169 8.31 -3.13 -11.56
CA CYS A 169 7.18 -2.97 -10.66
C CYS A 169 6.38 -4.27 -10.63
N TYR A 170 6.17 -4.85 -9.45
CA TYR A 170 5.58 -6.20 -9.40
C TYR A 170 4.12 -6.24 -9.87
N SER A 171 3.40 -5.11 -9.83
CA SER A 171 1.97 -5.06 -10.15
C SER A 171 1.67 -4.92 -11.64
N CYS A 172 2.53 -4.22 -12.39
CA CYS A 172 2.33 -3.94 -13.83
C CYS A 172 3.54 -4.29 -14.71
N HIS A 173 4.60 -4.83 -14.11
CA HIS A 173 5.84 -5.22 -14.77
C HIS A 173 6.62 -4.11 -15.50
N ARG A 174 6.22 -2.83 -15.36
CA ARG A 174 6.98 -1.69 -15.89
C ARG A 174 8.32 -1.53 -15.18
N GLN A 175 9.32 -1.07 -15.91
CA GLN A 175 10.69 -0.94 -15.41
C GLN A 175 10.86 0.26 -14.48
N VAL A 176 11.41 -0.01 -13.30
CA VAL A 176 11.91 0.94 -12.31
C VAL A 176 13.43 0.96 -12.42
N LEU A 177 14.02 2.13 -12.65
CA LEU A 177 15.47 2.31 -12.70
C LEU A 177 15.99 2.54 -11.28
N GLY A 178 16.88 1.67 -10.81
CA GLY A 178 17.62 1.83 -9.57
C GLY A 178 18.97 2.46 -9.86
N VAL A 179 19.07 3.78 -9.77
CA VAL A 179 20.36 4.45 -9.92
C VAL A 179 21.03 4.54 -8.56
N THR A 180 22.03 3.68 -8.35
CA THR A 180 22.88 3.77 -7.15
C THR A 180 23.94 4.82 -7.38
N THR A 181 23.90 5.91 -6.62
CA THR A 181 25.01 6.86 -6.60
C THR A 181 25.90 6.52 -5.41
N LEU A 182 27.05 5.92 -5.68
CA LEU A 182 28.12 5.77 -4.69
C LEU A 182 28.71 7.17 -4.43
N SER A 183 28.17 7.90 -3.45
CA SER A 183 28.88 9.05 -2.89
C SER A 183 30.09 8.53 -2.12
N GLY A 184 31.21 8.43 -2.85
CA GLY A 184 32.34 7.55 -2.59
C GLY A 184 33.21 7.86 -1.37
N GLN A 185 32.72 8.54 -0.31
CA GLN A 185 33.57 8.85 0.84
C GLN A 185 32.93 8.79 2.24
N LYS A 186 31.64 8.48 2.43
CA LYS A 186 30.97 8.82 3.71
C LYS A 186 30.15 7.74 4.42
N GLY A 187 30.57 6.48 4.36
CA GLY A 187 30.03 5.44 5.26
C GLY A 187 28.55 5.04 5.06
N TYR A 188 27.77 5.78 4.26
CA TYR A 188 26.40 5.48 3.85
C TYR A 188 26.33 5.21 2.35
N ARG A 189 25.16 4.72 1.89
CA ARG A 189 24.83 4.55 0.47
C ARG A 189 23.54 5.30 0.16
N LYS A 190 23.48 5.98 -0.98
CA LYS A 190 22.27 6.59 -1.52
C LYS A 190 21.80 5.78 -2.74
N VAL A 191 20.54 5.36 -2.73
CA VAL A 191 19.88 4.69 -3.85
C VAL A 191 18.75 5.58 -4.32
N VAL A 192 18.74 5.94 -5.61
CA VAL A 192 17.66 6.72 -6.22
C VAL A 192 16.83 5.78 -7.09
N HIS A 193 15.59 5.53 -6.68
CA HIS A 193 14.60 4.84 -7.51
C HIS A 193 13.92 5.86 -8.40
N ARG A 194 14.10 5.73 -9.72
CA ARG A 194 13.49 6.58 -10.73
C ARG A 194 12.62 5.74 -11.65
N LEU A 195 11.40 6.21 -11.88
CA LEU A 195 10.47 5.56 -12.80
C LEU A 195 10.77 5.98 -14.24
N THR A 196 10.63 5.05 -15.18
CA THR A 196 10.72 5.35 -16.63
C THR A 196 9.47 6.04 -17.17
N GLY A 197 8.37 5.99 -16.40
CA GLY A 197 7.13 6.71 -16.62
C GLY A 197 6.20 6.52 -15.42
N GLY A 198 5.21 7.41 -15.27
CA GLY A 198 4.29 7.39 -14.13
C GLY A 198 4.88 8.03 -12.87
N CYS A 199 4.32 7.68 -11.72
CA CYS A 199 4.69 8.21 -10.41
C CYS A 199 4.79 7.11 -9.36
N VAL A 200 5.34 7.43 -8.20
CA VAL A 200 5.44 6.52 -7.06
C VAL A 200 4.06 6.43 -6.42
N GLY A 201 3.46 5.24 -6.42
CA GLY A 201 2.18 4.97 -5.80
C GLY A 201 2.29 4.59 -4.33
N ARG A 202 3.21 3.67 -4.02
CA ARG A 202 3.43 3.13 -2.67
C ARG A 202 4.86 2.60 -2.54
N ILE A 203 5.31 2.45 -1.30
CA ILE A 203 6.62 1.92 -0.97
C ILE A 203 6.49 0.58 -0.22
N LYS A 204 7.40 -0.34 -0.52
CA LYS A 204 7.62 -1.57 0.25
C LYS A 204 9.11 -1.76 0.52
N ASN A 205 9.42 -2.54 1.53
CA ASN A 205 10.77 -2.95 1.89
C ASN A 205 10.84 -4.48 1.85
N GLY A 206 11.21 -5.02 0.69
CA GLY A 206 11.16 -6.44 0.39
C GLY A 206 9.74 -6.99 0.47
N ALA A 207 9.52 -7.97 1.33
CA ALA A 207 8.20 -8.58 1.54
C ALA A 207 7.24 -7.72 2.40
N LYS A 208 7.74 -6.66 3.05
CA LYS A 208 6.95 -5.87 4.00
C LYS A 208 6.45 -4.58 3.35
N HIS A 209 5.16 -4.30 3.48
CA HIS A 209 4.59 -3.02 3.09
C HIS A 209 5.07 -1.91 4.03
N VAL A 210 5.34 -0.72 3.48
CA VAL A 210 5.65 0.48 4.27
C VAL A 210 4.40 1.35 4.27
N THR A 211 3.76 1.47 5.43
CA THR A 211 2.45 2.12 5.59
C THR A 211 2.56 3.56 6.08
N ASP A 212 3.66 3.89 6.76
CA ASP A 212 3.83 5.18 7.45
C ASP A 212 4.50 6.25 6.56
N ILE A 213 4.78 5.92 5.30
CA ILE A 213 5.30 6.86 4.30
C ILE A 213 4.17 7.20 3.34
N MET A 214 3.73 8.46 3.38
CA MET A 214 2.72 8.97 2.47
C MET A 214 3.41 9.44 1.19
N VAL A 215 2.91 8.99 0.05
CA VAL A 215 3.43 9.40 -1.25
C VAL A 215 2.40 10.29 -1.92
N SER A 216 2.84 11.50 -2.29
CA SER A 216 2.00 12.46 -3.00
C SER A 216 1.88 12.11 -4.48
N GLU A 217 0.76 12.46 -5.09
CA GLU A 217 0.56 12.35 -6.53
C GLU A 217 1.68 13.04 -7.30
N GLY A 218 2.13 12.41 -8.39
CA GLY A 218 3.18 12.94 -9.25
C GLY A 218 4.61 12.73 -8.77
N THR A 219 4.85 12.19 -7.56
CA THR A 219 6.20 11.94 -7.04
C THR A 219 6.98 11.04 -8.01
N PRO A 220 8.04 11.51 -8.70
CA PRO A 220 8.67 10.75 -9.78
C PRO A 220 9.79 9.81 -9.31
N THR A 221 10.32 10.07 -8.11
CA THR A 221 11.50 9.37 -7.58
C THR A 221 11.40 9.16 -6.08
N VAL A 222 12.07 8.12 -5.58
CA VAL A 222 12.31 7.89 -4.15
C VAL A 222 13.81 7.82 -3.93
N GLU A 223 14.35 8.63 -3.02
CA GLU A 223 15.75 8.51 -2.61
C GLU A 223 15.84 7.82 -1.25
N VAL A 224 16.69 6.81 -1.14
CA VAL A 224 16.82 5.97 0.05
C VAL A 224 18.25 5.99 0.51
N TYR A 225 18.44 6.34 1.77
CA TYR A 225 19.74 6.39 2.41
C TYR A 225 19.91 5.19 3.34
N TRP A 226 20.97 4.44 3.09
CA TRP A 226 21.32 3.21 3.78
C TRP A 226 22.55 3.42 4.62
N TYR A 227 22.48 2.99 5.88
CA TYR A 227 23.62 3.04 6.78
C TYR A 227 23.73 1.74 7.60
N PRO A 228 24.93 1.16 7.75
CA PRO A 228 26.14 1.48 6.98
C PRO A 228 26.02 1.11 5.48
N SER A 229 26.93 1.62 4.65
CA SER A 229 26.85 1.54 3.18
C SER A 229 26.78 0.13 2.58
N ARG A 230 27.32 -0.91 3.22
CA ARG A 230 27.47 -2.27 2.63
C ARG A 230 26.40 -3.26 3.07
N LEU A 231 26.05 -3.22 4.35
CA LEU A 231 25.16 -4.19 4.99
C LEU A 231 24.08 -3.50 5.84
N GLY A 232 23.91 -2.20 5.63
CA GLY A 232 22.99 -1.40 6.41
C GLY A 232 21.54 -1.71 6.12
N LEU A 233 20.71 -0.95 6.81
CA LEU A 233 19.28 -0.90 6.58
C LEU A 233 18.94 0.44 5.94
N PRO A 234 17.82 0.56 5.21
CA PRO A 234 17.33 1.85 4.83
C PRO A 234 16.94 2.57 6.11
N VAL A 235 17.54 3.75 6.35
CA VAL A 235 17.38 4.54 7.57
C VAL A 235 16.64 5.85 7.31
N VAL A 236 16.78 6.41 6.11
CA VAL A 236 16.10 7.63 5.70
C VAL A 236 15.55 7.46 4.29
N VAL A 237 14.33 7.95 4.07
CA VAL A 237 13.68 8.04 2.76
C VAL A 237 13.38 9.52 2.49
N TYR A 238 13.68 9.95 1.27
CA TYR A 238 13.39 11.29 0.79
C TYR A 238 12.48 11.21 -0.42
N LEU A 239 11.40 11.97 -0.36
CA LEU A 239 10.41 12.12 -1.43
C LEU A 239 10.46 13.57 -1.92
N PRO A 240 11.02 13.85 -3.11
CA PRO A 240 10.90 15.16 -3.72
C PRO A 240 9.44 15.40 -4.08
N VAL A 241 8.91 16.56 -3.70
CA VAL A 241 7.57 16.96 -4.14
C VAL A 241 7.66 17.28 -5.63
N PRO A 242 6.76 16.76 -6.47
CA PRO A 242 6.74 17.15 -7.87
C PRO A 242 6.52 18.66 -7.97
N LEU A 243 7.36 19.32 -8.77
CA LEU A 243 7.11 20.69 -9.20
C LEU A 243 5.88 20.65 -10.09
N THR A 244 4.70 20.90 -9.53
CA THR A 244 3.52 21.14 -10.35
C THR A 244 3.57 22.62 -10.77
N GLU A 245 3.35 22.89 -12.06
CA GLU A 245 3.37 24.24 -12.63
C GLU A 245 2.35 25.20 -11.98
N TYR A 246 1.43 24.68 -11.16
CA TYR A 246 0.32 25.44 -10.57
C TYR A 246 0.58 26.03 -9.18
N TYR A 247 1.68 25.68 -8.50
CA TYR A 247 2.01 26.22 -7.18
C TYR A 247 3.28 27.07 -7.25
N GLU A 248 3.19 28.23 -7.90
CA GLU A 248 4.22 29.28 -7.82
C GLU A 248 4.20 30.03 -6.46
N GLU A 249 3.17 29.81 -5.63
CA GLU A 249 3.07 30.42 -4.30
C GLU A 249 3.80 29.60 -3.24
N GLU A 250 5.11 29.85 -3.09
CA GLU A 250 5.92 29.93 -1.86
C GLU A 250 5.75 28.93 -0.69
N THR A 251 5.03 27.82 -0.81
CA THR A 251 5.08 26.77 0.23
C THR A 251 6.41 26.03 0.09
N SER A 252 7.41 26.52 0.80
CA SER A 252 8.81 26.07 0.87
C SER A 252 9.03 24.61 1.30
N GLU A 253 7.97 23.81 1.44
CA GLU A 253 8.05 22.38 1.76
C GLU A 253 8.19 21.55 0.48
N SER A 254 9.18 21.86 -0.36
CA SER A 254 9.39 21.19 -1.66
C SER A 254 9.85 19.73 -1.54
N SER A 255 9.99 19.19 -0.32
CA SER A 255 10.41 17.82 -0.11
C SER A 255 10.07 17.28 1.27
N ILE A 256 9.81 15.97 1.33
CA ILE A 256 9.45 15.27 2.55
C ILE A 256 10.53 14.25 2.90
N TRP A 257 11.03 14.33 4.14
CA TRP A 257 11.99 13.39 4.70
C TRP A 257 11.30 12.47 5.70
N TYR A 258 11.63 11.19 5.64
CA TYR A 258 11.19 10.17 6.59
C TYR A 258 12.39 9.50 7.21
N ARG A 259 12.37 9.31 8.53
CA ARG A 259 13.34 8.45 9.21
C ARG A 259 12.71 7.15 9.66
N LYS A 260 13.52 6.11 9.71
CA LYS A 260 13.13 4.81 10.23
C LYS A 260 12.95 4.87 11.75
N LEU A 261 12.00 4.09 12.26
CA LEU A 261 11.82 3.77 13.67
C LEU A 261 12.08 2.26 13.89
N PRO A 262 12.20 1.78 15.15
CA PRO A 262 12.32 0.35 15.42
C PRO A 262 11.23 -0.48 14.74
N GLY A 263 11.63 -1.59 14.12
CA GLY A 263 10.75 -2.43 13.30
C GLY A 263 10.70 -2.01 11.84
N ASN A 264 9.49 -1.99 11.26
CA ASN A 264 9.25 -1.54 9.87
C ASN A 264 8.43 -0.23 9.84
N ARG A 265 8.60 0.60 10.87
CA ARG A 265 7.87 1.86 11.02
C ARG A 265 8.70 3.04 10.56
N TRP A 266 8.02 4.08 10.11
CA TRP A 266 8.63 5.31 9.64
C TRP A 266 7.92 6.51 10.22
N THR A 267 8.60 7.66 10.28
CA THR A 267 8.00 8.90 10.73
C THR A 267 8.56 10.07 9.94
N ARG A 268 7.70 11.05 9.64
CA ARG A 268 8.07 12.29 8.98
C ARG A 268 9.06 13.06 9.85
N MET A 269 10.06 13.66 9.21
CA MET A 269 11.01 14.55 9.86
C MET A 269 10.54 15.98 9.67
N GLU A 270 9.97 16.57 10.72
CA GLU A 270 9.51 17.95 10.71
C GLU A 270 10.70 18.93 10.64
N ASN A 271 10.58 19.97 9.82
CA ASN A 271 11.59 21.04 9.66
C ASN A 271 13.00 20.56 9.29
N TYR A 272 13.12 19.37 8.70
CA TYR A 272 14.41 18.84 8.28
C TYR A 272 14.68 19.16 6.81
N SER A 273 15.66 20.02 6.59
CA SER A 273 16.30 20.21 5.28
C SER A 273 17.81 20.09 5.53
N PRO A 274 18.45 18.95 5.19
CA PRO A 274 19.88 18.87 5.34
C PRO A 274 20.48 19.95 4.45
N ALA A 275 21.29 20.83 5.02
CA ALA A 275 22.17 21.67 4.22
C ALA A 275 22.96 20.70 3.34
N ILE A 276 22.70 20.71 2.03
CA ILE A 276 23.32 19.79 1.06
C ILE A 276 24.86 19.87 1.13
N ASN A 277 25.37 20.97 1.69
CA ASN A 277 26.78 21.28 1.86
C ASN A 277 27.39 20.78 3.18
N GLU A 278 26.65 20.12 4.08
CA GLU A 278 27.17 19.54 5.33
C GLU A 278 27.05 18.01 5.40
N PRO A 279 27.78 17.28 4.54
CA PRO A 279 27.71 15.83 4.48
C PRO A 279 28.12 15.11 5.77
N GLU A 280 28.98 15.68 6.63
CA GLU A 280 29.37 15.11 7.93
C GLU A 280 28.21 15.06 8.93
N SER A 281 27.41 16.14 9.03
CA SER A 281 26.27 16.20 9.94
C SER A 281 25.19 15.21 9.52
N PHE A 282 24.98 15.04 8.20
CA PHE A 282 24.08 14.04 7.66
C PHE A 282 24.53 12.60 8.00
N VAL A 283 25.83 12.28 7.90
CA VAL A 283 26.35 10.95 8.30
C VAL A 283 26.10 10.66 9.77
N GLN A 284 26.34 11.64 10.65
CA GLN A 284 26.07 11.49 12.08
C GLN A 284 24.59 11.24 12.36
N LEU A 285 23.69 11.91 11.64
CA LEU A 285 22.26 11.64 11.71
C LEU A 285 21.94 10.20 11.28
N LEU A 286 22.44 9.75 10.12
CA LEU A 286 22.19 8.39 9.64
C LEU A 286 22.70 7.34 10.64
N LYS A 287 23.89 7.57 11.22
CA LYS A 287 24.46 6.72 12.27
C LYS A 287 23.57 6.69 13.51
N LYS A 288 23.12 7.84 13.99
CA LYS A 288 22.21 7.95 15.14
C LYS A 288 20.91 7.19 14.90
N ILE A 289 20.25 7.38 13.74
CA ILE A 289 19.02 6.65 13.38
C ILE A 289 19.28 5.14 13.33
N TYR A 290 20.42 4.73 12.74
CA TYR A 290 20.79 3.33 12.67
C TYR A 290 20.96 2.70 14.06
N GLU A 291 21.64 3.39 14.97
CA GLU A 291 21.79 2.96 16.36
C GLU A 291 20.42 2.86 17.03
N GLU A 292 19.57 3.88 16.94
CA GLU A 292 18.22 3.87 17.54
C GLU A 292 17.32 2.73 17.03
N THR A 293 17.45 2.35 15.76
CA THR A 293 16.54 1.38 15.12
C THR A 293 17.05 -0.05 15.10
N THR A 294 18.36 -0.26 15.24
CA THR A 294 18.98 -1.59 15.16
C THR A 294 19.15 -2.18 16.56
N PRO A 295 18.57 -3.39 16.82
CA PRO A 295 18.81 -4.11 18.06
C PRO A 295 20.31 -4.26 18.36
N SER A 296 20.71 -4.07 19.62
CA SER A 296 22.11 -4.08 20.04
C SER A 296 22.87 -5.35 19.59
N HIS A 297 22.22 -6.52 19.64
CA HIS A 297 22.81 -7.79 19.20
C HIS A 297 23.14 -7.84 17.70
N LEU A 298 22.49 -7.03 16.87
CA LEU A 298 22.79 -6.92 15.44
C LEU A 298 23.89 -5.88 15.15
N ARG A 299 24.23 -4.99 16.09
CA ARG A 299 25.24 -3.93 15.86
C ARG A 299 26.66 -4.49 15.78
N PHE A 300 26.98 -5.47 16.63
CA PHE A 300 28.34 -6.05 16.73
C PHE A 300 28.82 -6.72 15.43
N TYR A 301 27.91 -7.19 14.58
CA TYR A 301 28.27 -7.81 13.31
C TYR A 301 28.85 -6.83 12.29
N TYR A 302 28.66 -5.52 12.47
CA TYR A 302 28.97 -4.52 11.44
C TYR A 302 30.17 -3.64 11.74
N GLU A 303 30.49 -3.40 13.02
CA GLU A 303 31.60 -2.50 13.40
C GLU A 303 32.99 -3.16 13.29
N ASP A 304 33.09 -4.49 13.44
CA ASP A 304 34.38 -5.17 13.61
C ASP A 304 35.08 -5.58 12.29
N THR A 305 34.50 -5.22 11.14
CA THR A 305 34.95 -5.73 9.83
C THR A 305 35.84 -4.75 9.06
N GLY A 306 36.26 -3.66 9.70
CA GLY A 306 37.14 -2.60 9.17
C GLY A 306 37.84 -2.94 7.86
N ASN A 307 37.16 -2.66 6.73
CA ASN A 307 37.57 -2.89 5.34
C ASN A 307 38.12 -4.27 4.95
N LYS A 308 38.24 -5.23 5.85
CA LYS A 308 38.60 -6.61 5.50
C LYS A 308 37.32 -7.32 5.09
N PRO A 309 37.21 -7.83 3.85
CA PRO A 309 36.06 -8.62 3.47
C PRO A 309 35.94 -9.75 4.49
N VAL A 310 34.86 -9.73 5.27
CA VAL A 310 34.49 -10.87 6.10
C VAL A 310 34.48 -12.06 5.17
N LYS A 311 35.28 -13.07 5.51
CA LYS A 311 35.25 -14.35 4.81
C LYS A 311 33.83 -14.89 4.95
N THR A 312 33.08 -14.64 3.88
CA THR A 312 31.86 -15.27 3.41
C THR A 312 30.70 -15.33 4.42
N ALA A 313 29.54 -14.87 3.97
CA ALA A 313 28.25 -15.43 4.41
C ALA A 313 28.37 -16.95 4.60
N PRO A 314 27.63 -17.56 5.56
CA PRO A 314 27.63 -19.02 5.74
C PRO A 314 27.61 -19.64 4.35
N SER A 315 28.61 -20.49 4.07
CA SER A 315 28.83 -20.98 2.72
C SER A 315 27.52 -21.52 2.17
N ARG A 316 27.36 -21.49 0.85
CA ARG A 316 26.15 -22.01 0.20
C ARG A 316 25.81 -23.41 0.73
N GLU A 317 26.81 -24.20 1.15
CA GLU A 317 26.66 -25.48 1.83
C GLU A 317 25.93 -25.41 3.18
N ILE A 318 26.15 -24.40 4.03
CA ILE A 318 25.47 -24.24 5.33
C ILE A 318 23.99 -23.87 5.12
N ILE A 319 23.71 -22.97 4.18
CA ILE A 319 22.32 -22.60 3.86
C ILE A 319 21.57 -23.80 3.25
N ILE A 320 22.21 -24.54 2.34
CA ILE A 320 21.68 -25.79 1.78
C ILE A 320 21.51 -26.84 2.89
N GLY A 321 22.46 -26.94 3.84
CA GLY A 321 22.38 -27.85 4.98
C GLY A 321 21.18 -27.58 5.87
N ILE A 322 20.91 -26.31 6.20
CA ILE A 322 19.73 -25.92 6.99
C ILE A 322 18.43 -26.19 6.21
N ALA A 323 18.40 -25.90 4.91
CA ALA A 323 17.24 -26.19 4.06
C ALA A 323 16.97 -27.71 3.96
N LEU A 324 18.00 -28.52 3.77
CA LEU A 324 17.89 -29.98 3.73
C LEU A 324 17.47 -30.55 5.08
N LEU A 325 17.98 -30.03 6.20
CA LEU A 325 17.58 -30.46 7.54
C LEU A 325 16.09 -30.23 7.78
N ASN A 326 15.56 -29.07 7.35
CA ASN A 326 14.14 -28.77 7.42
C ASN A 326 13.29 -29.68 6.50
N LEU A 327 13.78 -29.98 5.29
CA LEU A 327 13.10 -30.88 4.36
C LEU A 327 13.03 -32.33 4.90
N VAL A 328 14.13 -32.81 5.50
CA VAL A 328 14.18 -34.10 6.18
C VAL A 328 13.24 -34.12 7.40
N GLY A 329 13.20 -33.03 8.18
CA GLY A 329 12.24 -32.88 9.26
C GLY A 329 10.78 -32.96 8.79
N LEU A 330 10.44 -32.26 7.70
CA LEU A 330 9.08 -32.25 7.14
C LEU A 330 8.68 -33.65 6.62
N THR A 331 9.57 -34.30 5.88
CA THR A 331 9.32 -35.65 5.36
C THR A 331 9.19 -36.68 6.48
N PHE A 332 9.98 -36.56 7.55
CA PHE A 332 9.86 -37.40 8.74
C PHE A 332 8.53 -37.18 9.46
N ILE A 333 8.09 -35.92 9.61
CA ILE A 333 6.76 -35.58 10.17
C ILE A 333 5.65 -36.18 9.30
N CYS A 334 5.70 -36.04 7.98
CA CYS A 334 4.73 -36.64 7.07
C CYS A 334 4.72 -38.18 7.16
N PHE A 335 5.88 -38.81 7.31
CA PHE A 335 6.00 -40.25 7.49
C PHE A 335 5.38 -40.72 8.81
N LEU A 336 5.67 -40.05 9.93
CA LEU A 336 5.02 -40.31 11.21
C LEU A 336 3.50 -40.11 11.12
N PHE A 337 3.05 -39.06 10.41
CA PHE A 337 1.63 -38.80 10.19
C PHE A 337 0.94 -39.96 9.46
N ARG A 338 1.62 -40.58 8.49
CA ARG A 338 1.13 -41.77 7.79
C ARG A 338 1.08 -43.04 8.64
N LYS A 339 1.78 -43.09 9.78
CA LYS A 339 1.73 -44.22 10.73
C LYS A 339 0.62 -44.07 11.78
N PHE A 340 0.10 -42.87 12.00
CA PHE A 340 -1.02 -42.68 12.92
C PHE A 340 -2.33 -43.25 12.38
N SER A 341 -3.16 -43.75 13.30
CA SER A 341 -4.52 -44.21 12.99
C SER A 341 -5.39 -43.04 12.50
N PRO A 342 -6.43 -43.30 11.70
CA PRO A 342 -7.32 -42.25 11.19
C PRO A 342 -7.94 -41.37 12.28
N GLN A 343 -8.20 -41.93 13.47
CA GLN A 343 -8.76 -41.20 14.61
C GLN A 343 -7.76 -40.18 15.18
N ILE A 344 -6.48 -40.55 15.33
CA ILE A 344 -5.43 -39.65 15.80
C ILE A 344 -5.17 -38.53 14.79
N ARG A 345 -5.17 -38.82 13.48
CA ARG A 345 -5.03 -37.78 12.45
C ARG A 345 -6.15 -36.74 12.51
N ARG A 346 -7.39 -37.19 12.69
CA ARG A 346 -8.54 -36.30 12.86
C ARG A 346 -8.43 -35.45 14.13
N PHE A 347 -7.89 -36.00 15.21
CA PHE A 347 -7.67 -35.25 16.45
C PHE A 347 -6.60 -34.16 16.27
N ILE A 348 -5.46 -34.48 15.64
CA ILE A 348 -4.39 -33.50 15.39
C ILE A 348 -4.85 -32.38 14.44
N LEU A 349 -5.59 -32.73 13.37
CA LEU A 349 -6.13 -31.74 12.43
C LEU A 349 -7.15 -30.81 13.09
N LYS A 350 -7.98 -31.30 14.03
CA LYS A 350 -8.93 -30.48 14.79
C LYS A 350 -8.23 -29.56 15.80
N GLY A 351 -7.14 -30.02 16.41
CA GLY A 351 -6.33 -29.19 17.32
C GLY A 351 -5.66 -28.01 16.61
N TYR A 352 -5.21 -28.22 15.37
CA TYR A 352 -4.59 -27.15 14.55
C TYR A 352 -5.57 -26.09 14.04
N THR A 353 -6.87 -26.40 13.94
CA THR A 353 -7.90 -25.40 13.59
C THR A 353 -8.34 -24.52 14.78
N LEU A 354 -7.89 -24.83 15.99
CA LEU A 354 -8.20 -24.08 17.21
C LEU A 354 -7.02 -23.18 17.68
N LEU A 355 -5.90 -23.22 16.96
CA LEU A 355 -4.74 -22.32 17.07
C LEU A 355 -4.69 -21.44 15.83
#